data_AF-A0A118K6P4-F1
#
_entry.id   AF-A0A118K6P4-F1
#
_cell.length_a   1.000
_cell.length_b   1.000
_cell.length_c   1.000
_cell.angle_alpha   90.00
_cell.angle_beta   90.00
_cell.angle_gamma   90.00
#
_symmetry.space_group_name_H-M   'P 1'
#
loop_
_entity.id
_entity.type
_entity.pdbx_description
1 polymer ?
#
loop_
_entity_poly.entity_id
_entity_poly.type
_entity_poly.pdbx_seq_one_letter_code
_entity_poly.pdbx_strand_id
1 'polypeptide(L)'
;MDHDMDMDMETREDESREQINEETEVEIDESEEAIVERLTNDDYEFWKSTTPFLYNLVASHKTEWPSLTVEWLPDRVEPYDRDYLVQSMVLGTHTADNRPNYLMLARVILPLFNDRSNEVEFGSGSKVEIVQQITHDGEVNRARYMPQNYFIIATKTISSEVHLFDYRNHPYKPHLDGTSSPDLRLRGHSEEGFGLSWSNFRQGLLLSGSRDANICLWDINGTPKNKALDAMQIYK
;
A
#
# COMPACT_ATOMS: atom_id res chain seq x y z
N MET A 1 -82.83 -38.80 -27.78
CA MET A 1 -82.17 -39.03 -26.48
C MET A 1 -80.96 -38.14 -26.49
N ASP A 2 -81.14 -37.02 -25.80
CA ASP A 2 -80.23 -35.91 -25.61
C ASP A 2 -78.96 -36.33 -24.86
N HIS A 3 -77.84 -35.67 -25.14
CA HIS A 3 -77.07 -34.88 -24.17
C HIS A 3 -75.74 -34.40 -24.78
N ASP A 4 -75.63 -33.07 -24.87
CA ASP A 4 -74.54 -32.21 -24.44
C ASP A 4 -73.10 -32.46 -24.96
N MET A 5 -72.70 -31.64 -25.94
CA MET A 5 -71.30 -31.29 -26.24
C MET A 5 -71.05 -29.84 -25.80
N ASP A 6 -71.04 -29.58 -24.49
CA ASP A 6 -70.54 -28.32 -23.91
C ASP A 6 -69.65 -28.63 -22.71
N MET A 7 -68.38 -28.89 -22.99
CA MET A 7 -67.26 -28.81 -22.04
C MET A 7 -65.99 -28.86 -22.90
N ASP A 8 -65.32 -27.71 -23.07
CA ASP A 8 -63.87 -27.57 -23.32
C ASP A 8 -63.52 -26.16 -23.82
N MET A 9 -64.00 -25.11 -23.14
CA MET A 9 -63.55 -23.74 -23.41
C MET A 9 -63.08 -22.97 -22.17
N GLU A 10 -63.48 -23.36 -20.96
CA GLU A 10 -63.01 -22.73 -19.71
C GLU A 10 -61.67 -23.28 -19.20
N THR A 11 -61.21 -24.46 -19.65
CA THR A 11 -59.93 -25.04 -19.20
C THR A 11 -58.71 -24.50 -19.97
N ARG A 12 -58.90 -23.86 -21.12
CA ARG A 12 -57.80 -23.32 -21.94
C ARG A 12 -57.38 -21.90 -21.58
N GLU A 13 -58.24 -21.13 -20.91
CA GLU A 13 -57.88 -19.76 -20.50
C GLU A 13 -57.10 -19.72 -19.18
N ASP A 14 -57.31 -20.68 -18.26
CA ASP A 14 -56.58 -20.74 -17.00
C ASP A 14 -55.14 -21.27 -17.15
N GLU A 15 -54.90 -22.28 -17.98
CA GLU A 15 -53.53 -22.76 -18.26
C GLU A 15 -52.68 -21.70 -18.97
N SER A 16 -53.32 -20.84 -19.78
CA SER A 16 -52.63 -19.73 -20.45
C SER A 16 -52.31 -18.56 -19.52
N ARG A 17 -53.03 -18.40 -18.40
CA ARG A 17 -52.75 -17.38 -17.38
C ARG A 17 -51.70 -17.83 -16.37
N GLU A 18 -51.60 -19.13 -16.09
CA GLU A 18 -50.51 -19.68 -15.29
C GLU A 18 -49.18 -19.70 -16.08
N GLN A 19 -49.19 -19.93 -17.39
CA GLN A 19 -47.96 -19.92 -18.21
C GLN A 19 -47.39 -18.53 -18.52
N ILE A 20 -48.16 -17.44 -18.36
CA ILE A 20 -47.65 -16.07 -18.59
C ILE A 20 -46.94 -15.49 -17.36
N ASN A 21 -47.06 -16.13 -16.19
CA ASN A 21 -46.42 -15.68 -14.95
C ASN A 21 -45.08 -16.36 -14.62
N GLU A 22 -44.58 -17.27 -15.47
CA GLU A 22 -43.30 -17.96 -15.26
C GLU A 22 -42.17 -17.49 -16.19
N GLU A 23 -42.41 -16.47 -17.03
CA GLU A 23 -41.35 -15.84 -17.81
C GLU A 23 -40.79 -14.61 -17.08
N THR A 24 -39.64 -14.82 -16.43
CA THR A 24 -38.58 -13.84 -16.17
C THR A 24 -38.68 -12.96 -14.92
N GLU A 25 -38.76 -13.57 -13.74
CA GLU A 25 -37.97 -13.07 -12.60
C GLU A 25 -36.74 -13.98 -12.45
N VAL A 26 -35.71 -13.69 -13.25
CA VAL A 26 -34.35 -14.07 -12.85
C VAL A 26 -34.02 -13.13 -11.69
N GLU A 27 -34.41 -13.49 -10.48
CA GLU A 27 -33.85 -12.90 -9.28
C GLU A 27 -32.36 -13.24 -9.28
N ILE A 28 -31.56 -12.28 -9.77
CA ILE A 28 -30.13 -12.30 -9.58
C ILE A 28 -29.92 -12.06 -8.09
N ASP A 29 -29.77 -13.14 -7.31
CA ASP A 29 -29.28 -13.09 -5.94
C ASP A 29 -27.79 -12.72 -5.98
N GLU A 30 -27.52 -11.50 -6.40
CA GLU A 30 -26.19 -10.89 -6.43
C GLU A 30 -25.81 -10.57 -4.98
N SER A 31 -24.79 -11.26 -4.46
CA SER A 31 -24.28 -10.98 -3.10
C SER A 31 -23.91 -9.51 -2.93
N GLU A 32 -24.04 -8.97 -1.71
CA GLU A 32 -23.64 -7.59 -1.40
C GLU A 32 -22.20 -7.28 -1.83
N GLU A 33 -21.28 -8.24 -1.68
CA GLU A 33 -19.87 -8.11 -2.11
C GLU A 33 -19.76 -7.89 -3.63
N ALA A 34 -20.51 -8.65 -4.43
CA ALA A 34 -20.52 -8.51 -5.89
C ALA A 34 -21.09 -7.16 -6.33
N ILE A 35 -22.12 -6.66 -5.64
CA ILE A 35 -22.70 -5.34 -5.89
C ILE A 35 -21.66 -4.25 -5.60
N VAL A 36 -20.98 -4.33 -4.45
CA VAL A 36 -19.93 -3.37 -4.06
C VAL A 36 -18.77 -3.40 -5.04
N GLU A 37 -18.32 -4.58 -5.48
CA GLU A 37 -17.25 -4.72 -6.47
C GLU A 37 -17.63 -4.08 -7.81
N ARG A 38 -18.85 -4.35 -8.31
CA ARG A 38 -19.34 -3.74 -9.56
C ARG A 38 -19.37 -2.22 -9.47
N LEU A 39 -19.96 -1.67 -8.41
CA LEU A 39 -20.03 -0.22 -8.21
C LEU A 39 -18.65 0.41 -8.10
N THR A 40 -17.72 -0.25 -7.40
CA THR A 40 -16.33 0.21 -7.30
C THR A 40 -15.64 0.24 -8.66
N ASN A 41 -15.89 -0.77 -9.50
CA ASN A 41 -15.33 -0.84 -10.85
C ASN A 41 -15.94 0.23 -11.78
N ASP A 42 -17.25 0.47 -11.70
CA ASP A 42 -17.93 1.51 -12.47
C ASP A 42 -17.41 2.91 -12.11
N ASP A 43 -17.30 3.20 -10.81
CA ASP A 43 -16.72 4.46 -10.31
C ASP A 43 -15.26 4.62 -10.74
N TYR A 44 -14.47 3.54 -10.74
CA TYR A 44 -13.08 3.56 -11.19
C TYR A 44 -12.96 3.86 -12.68
N GLU A 45 -13.75 3.19 -13.54
CA GLU A 45 -13.71 3.43 -14.98
C GLU A 45 -14.22 4.84 -15.32
N PHE A 46 -15.23 5.34 -14.61
CA PHE A 46 -15.64 6.73 -14.71
C PHE A 46 -14.50 7.69 -14.33
N TRP A 47 -13.89 7.52 -13.14
CA TRP A 47 -12.75 8.32 -12.71
C TRP A 47 -11.64 8.30 -13.76
N LYS A 48 -11.26 7.11 -14.24
CA LYS A 48 -10.22 6.91 -15.24
C LYS A 48 -10.51 7.67 -16.53
N SER A 49 -11.75 7.65 -17.02
CA SER A 49 -12.18 8.42 -18.20
C SER A 49 -12.04 9.95 -18.01
N THR A 50 -12.15 10.42 -16.77
CA THR A 50 -12.02 11.84 -16.41
C THR A 50 -10.60 12.28 -16.09
N THR A 51 -9.65 11.35 -15.88
CA THR A 51 -8.27 11.67 -15.48
C THR A 51 -7.58 12.72 -16.38
N PRO A 52 -7.75 12.74 -17.72
CA PRO A 52 -7.11 13.76 -18.58
C PRO A 52 -7.51 15.20 -18.26
N PHE A 53 -8.67 15.39 -17.62
CA PHE A 53 -9.19 16.71 -17.25
C PHE A 53 -8.87 17.08 -15.81
N LEU A 54 -8.55 16.10 -14.95
CA LEU A 54 -8.40 16.28 -13.51
C LEU A 54 -6.95 16.40 -13.04
N TYR A 55 -6.00 15.76 -13.73
CA TYR A 55 -4.62 15.66 -13.28
C TYR A 55 -3.65 16.06 -14.38
N ASN A 56 -2.49 16.63 -14.02
CA ASN A 56 -1.38 16.79 -14.97
C ASN A 56 -0.56 15.50 -15.12
N LEU A 57 -0.57 14.64 -14.11
CA LEU A 57 0.10 13.35 -14.11
C LEU A 57 -0.70 12.31 -13.33
N VAL A 58 -0.90 11.16 -13.94
CA VAL A 58 -1.32 9.93 -13.25
C VAL A 58 -0.30 8.85 -13.59
N ALA A 59 0.32 8.28 -12.56
CA ALA A 59 1.21 7.13 -12.68
C ALA A 59 0.62 5.99 -11.85
N SER A 60 0.43 4.83 -12.47
CA SER A 60 -0.06 3.63 -11.79
C SER A 60 0.98 2.53 -11.87
N HIS A 61 1.24 1.89 -10.73
CA HIS A 61 2.16 0.77 -10.63
C HIS A 61 1.57 -0.28 -9.69
N LYS A 62 1.34 -1.48 -10.21
CA LYS A 62 0.87 -2.62 -9.43
C LYS A 62 2.06 -3.28 -8.74
N THR A 63 2.11 -3.22 -7.41
CA THR A 63 3.07 -3.97 -6.60
C THR A 63 2.64 -5.43 -6.48
N GLU A 64 3.59 -6.33 -6.22
CA GLU A 64 3.30 -7.76 -5.98
C GLU A 64 2.48 -7.95 -4.69
N TRP A 65 2.87 -7.21 -3.64
CA TRP A 65 2.21 -7.21 -2.34
C TRP A 65 1.81 -5.78 -1.96
N PRO A 66 0.74 -5.60 -1.17
CA PRO A 66 0.32 -4.29 -0.69
C PRO A 66 1.40 -3.68 0.22
N SER A 67 1.44 -2.35 0.24
CA SER A 67 2.30 -1.58 1.14
C SER A 67 1.45 -0.81 2.13
N LEU A 68 1.69 -1.01 3.44
CA LEU A 68 1.05 -0.25 4.52
C LEU A 68 1.71 1.12 4.76
N THR A 69 2.81 1.39 4.06
CA THR A 69 3.60 2.61 4.20
C THR A 69 4.01 3.17 2.85
N VAL A 70 4.06 4.49 2.74
CA VAL A 70 4.69 5.20 1.63
C VAL A 70 5.33 6.46 2.18
N GLU A 71 6.55 6.75 1.76
CA GLU A 71 7.25 7.99 2.10
C GLU A 71 8.23 8.36 1.00
N TRP A 72 8.14 9.58 0.48
CA TRP A 72 9.14 10.11 -0.45
C TRP A 72 10.44 10.40 0.30
N LEU A 73 11.55 9.96 -0.27
CA LEU A 73 12.87 10.38 0.16
C LEU A 73 13.21 11.77 -0.44
N PRO A 74 14.10 12.54 0.21
CA PRO A 74 14.44 13.88 -0.22
C PRO A 74 15.42 13.92 -1.40
N ASP A 75 15.90 12.76 -1.89
CA ASP A 75 16.81 12.66 -3.03
C ASP A 75 16.08 12.93 -4.34
N ARG A 76 16.24 14.16 -4.85
CA ARG A 76 15.76 14.55 -6.18
C ARG A 76 16.94 14.71 -7.11
N VAL A 77 16.94 13.96 -8.21
CA VAL A 77 17.98 13.99 -9.24
C VAL A 77 17.35 14.40 -10.56
N GLU A 78 17.82 15.50 -11.14
CA GLU A 78 17.47 15.93 -12.50
C GLU A 78 18.68 15.69 -13.40
N PRO A 79 18.69 14.60 -14.20
CA PRO A 79 19.82 14.32 -15.07
C PRO A 79 20.01 15.42 -16.11
N TYR A 80 21.27 15.75 -16.40
CA TYR A 80 21.60 16.77 -17.41
C TYR A 80 21.02 16.39 -18.77
N ASP A 81 20.41 17.37 -19.45
CA ASP A 81 19.82 17.24 -20.78
C ASP A 81 18.72 16.15 -20.87
N ARG A 82 17.98 15.97 -19.78
CA ARG A 82 16.76 15.13 -19.72
C ARG A 82 15.56 15.94 -19.28
N ASP A 83 14.39 15.48 -19.70
CA ASP A 83 13.07 16.04 -19.43
C ASP A 83 12.32 15.30 -18.31
N TYR A 84 13.07 14.67 -17.41
CA TYR A 84 12.50 13.97 -16.26
C TYR A 84 13.37 14.20 -15.02
N LEU A 85 12.74 14.05 -13.86
CA LEU A 85 13.40 13.93 -12.58
C LEU A 85 13.26 12.49 -12.07
N VAL A 86 14.20 12.11 -11.23
CA VAL A 86 14.21 10.83 -10.53
C VAL A 86 14.11 11.12 -9.05
N GLN A 87 13.16 10.48 -8.38
CA GLN A 87 12.98 10.58 -6.93
C GLN A 87 12.73 9.21 -6.33
N SER A 88 13.24 8.97 -5.13
CA SER A 88 13.06 7.69 -4.44
C SER A 88 11.91 7.73 -3.43
N MET A 89 11.30 6.59 -3.16
CA MET A 89 10.32 6.41 -2.10
C MET A 89 10.58 5.11 -1.33
N VAL A 90 10.18 5.12 -0.07
CA VAL A 90 10.17 3.97 0.83
C VAL A 90 8.80 3.31 0.79
N LEU A 91 8.79 2.01 0.56
CA LEU A 91 7.61 1.15 0.60
C LEU A 91 7.89 -0.04 1.52
N GLY A 92 6.85 -0.79 1.84
CA GLY A 92 6.92 -2.02 2.59
C GLY A 92 6.07 -3.11 1.95
N THR A 93 6.23 -4.34 2.39
CA THR A 93 5.31 -5.42 2.04
C THR A 93 4.43 -5.80 3.23
N HIS A 94 3.24 -6.27 2.91
CA HIS A 94 2.38 -7.04 3.79
C HIS A 94 2.00 -8.32 3.04
N THR A 95 2.66 -9.41 3.38
CA THR A 95 2.56 -10.69 2.68
C THR A 95 1.67 -11.70 3.41
N ALA A 96 1.25 -12.76 2.71
CA ALA A 96 0.55 -13.91 3.27
C ALA A 96 1.39 -15.20 3.14
N ASP A 97 0.88 -16.31 3.67
CA ASP A 97 1.40 -17.68 3.47
C ASP A 97 2.89 -17.86 3.79
N ASN A 98 3.38 -17.22 4.86
CA ASN A 98 4.78 -17.22 5.27
C ASN A 98 5.77 -16.74 4.18
N ARG A 99 5.30 -15.97 3.19
CA ARG A 99 6.17 -15.30 2.24
C ARG A 99 7.00 -14.23 2.96
N PRO A 100 8.28 -14.07 2.60
CA PRO A 100 9.15 -13.09 3.25
C PRO A 100 8.65 -11.66 3.02
N ASN A 101 8.87 -10.81 4.02
CA ASN A 101 8.56 -9.39 3.93
C ASN A 101 9.82 -8.56 3.66
N TYR A 102 9.63 -7.39 3.04
CA TYR A 102 10.70 -6.50 2.64
C TYR A 102 10.38 -5.04 2.97
N LEU A 103 11.40 -4.34 3.48
CA LEU A 103 11.52 -2.90 3.36
C LEU A 103 12.06 -2.62 1.95
N MET A 104 11.36 -1.80 1.17
CA MET A 104 11.66 -1.58 -0.24
C MET A 104 12.00 -0.12 -0.52
N LEU A 105 13.02 0.10 -1.36
CA LEU A 105 13.21 1.40 -2.01
C LEU A 105 12.74 1.29 -3.46
N ALA A 106 11.84 2.19 -3.84
CA ALA A 106 11.40 2.36 -5.21
C ALA A 106 11.93 3.67 -5.77
N ARG A 107 12.31 3.64 -7.04
CA ARG A 107 12.70 4.80 -7.82
C ARG A 107 11.57 5.17 -8.76
N VAL A 108 11.19 6.44 -8.75
CA VAL A 108 10.15 6.98 -9.60
C VAL A 108 10.76 7.98 -10.57
N ILE A 109 10.58 7.70 -11.85
CA ILE A 109 10.86 8.64 -12.93
C ILE A 109 9.59 9.49 -13.10
N LEU A 110 9.73 10.81 -13.03
CA LEU A 110 8.64 11.76 -13.15
C LEU A 110 8.98 12.76 -14.27
N PRO A 111 8.07 13.04 -15.21
CA PRO A 111 8.32 14.02 -16.27
C PRO A 111 8.47 15.42 -15.66
N LEU A 112 9.38 16.20 -16.24
CA LEU A 112 9.48 17.63 -15.97
C LEU A 112 8.55 18.37 -16.93
N PHE A 113 7.56 19.05 -16.37
CA PHE A 113 6.68 19.92 -17.14
C PHE A 113 7.46 21.18 -17.54
N ASN A 114 8.02 21.17 -18.75
CA ASN A 114 8.52 22.38 -19.38
C ASN A 114 7.39 23.02 -20.20
N ASP A 115 7.23 24.34 -20.10
CA ASP A 115 6.23 25.15 -20.85
C ASP A 115 6.30 25.02 -22.40
N ARG A 116 7.20 24.19 -22.94
CA ARG A 116 7.54 24.12 -24.37
C ARG A 116 6.90 22.96 -25.14
N SER A 117 6.23 22.02 -24.48
CA SER A 117 5.55 20.90 -25.15
C SER A 117 4.08 20.88 -24.78
N ASN A 118 3.24 21.46 -25.65
CA ASN A 118 1.78 21.42 -25.56
C ASN A 118 1.17 20.03 -25.83
N GLU A 119 2.00 18.99 -25.95
CA GLU A 119 1.58 17.60 -26.12
C GLU A 119 2.37 16.73 -25.14
N VAL A 120 1.97 16.75 -23.87
CA VAL A 120 2.39 15.71 -22.93
C VAL A 120 1.44 14.53 -23.17
N GLU A 121 1.94 13.44 -23.74
CA GLU A 121 1.18 12.18 -23.77
C GLU A 121 0.78 11.83 -22.33
N PHE A 122 -0.52 11.81 -22.08
CA PHE A 122 -1.07 11.57 -20.75
C PHE A 122 -0.63 10.19 -20.23
N GLY A 123 0.21 10.16 -19.19
CA GLY A 123 0.69 8.93 -18.55
C GLY A 123 1.90 8.25 -19.23
N SER A 124 2.40 8.75 -20.37
CA SER A 124 3.66 8.25 -20.96
C SER A 124 4.86 8.92 -20.29
N GLY A 125 5.74 8.11 -19.69
CA GLY A 125 7.05 8.57 -19.21
C GLY A 125 7.29 8.43 -17.71
N SER A 126 6.25 8.21 -16.90
CA SER A 126 6.43 7.87 -15.49
C SER A 126 6.66 6.38 -15.30
N LYS A 127 7.71 6.01 -14.57
CA LYS A 127 8.03 4.62 -14.26
C LYS A 127 8.39 4.47 -12.80
N VAL A 128 7.75 3.53 -12.12
CA VAL A 128 8.10 3.09 -10.77
C VAL A 128 8.88 1.77 -10.88
N GLU A 129 10.03 1.70 -10.22
CA GLU A 129 10.91 0.53 -10.22
C GLU A 129 11.39 0.24 -8.79
N ILE A 130 11.18 -0.97 -8.29
CA ILE A 130 11.79 -1.40 -7.02
C ILE A 130 13.28 -1.64 -7.26
N VAL A 131 14.13 -0.80 -6.64
CA VAL A 131 15.59 -0.83 -6.82
C VAL A 131 16.32 -1.56 -5.69
N GLN A 132 15.68 -1.66 -4.52
CA GLN A 132 16.23 -2.35 -3.37
C GLN A 132 15.14 -3.04 -2.55
N GLN A 133 15.42 -4.26 -2.09
CA GLN A 133 14.60 -5.00 -1.14
C GLN A 133 15.47 -5.51 0.00
N ILE A 134 15.17 -5.05 1.22
CA ILE A 134 15.84 -5.44 2.46
C ILE A 134 14.90 -6.35 3.22
N THR A 135 15.37 -7.56 3.55
CA THR A 135 14.59 -8.53 4.33
C THR A 135 14.13 -7.93 5.65
N HIS A 136 12.85 -8.10 5.97
CA HIS A 136 12.22 -7.54 7.16
C HIS A 136 11.47 -8.62 7.97
N ASP A 137 11.60 -8.55 9.29
CA ASP A 137 10.86 -9.43 10.21
C ASP A 137 9.39 -9.02 10.26
N GLY A 138 8.50 -9.79 9.62
CA GLY A 138 7.06 -9.50 9.52
C GLY A 138 6.74 -8.32 8.61
N GLU A 139 5.46 -7.95 8.48
CA GLU A 139 5.08 -6.81 7.63
C GLU A 139 5.67 -5.47 8.11
N VAL A 140 5.81 -4.54 7.17
CA VAL A 140 6.27 -3.17 7.44
C VAL A 140 5.06 -2.27 7.69
N ASN A 141 4.64 -2.20 8.95
CA ASN A 141 3.48 -1.40 9.39
C ASN A 141 3.66 0.10 9.11
N ARG A 142 4.88 0.62 9.31
CA ARG A 142 5.26 2.00 8.96
C ARG A 142 6.76 2.08 8.76
N ALA A 143 7.24 2.82 7.77
CA ALA A 143 8.66 3.11 7.57
C ALA A 143 8.89 4.62 7.46
N ARG A 144 9.82 5.18 8.23
CA ARG A 144 10.14 6.61 8.23
C ARG A 144 11.64 6.88 8.14
N TYR A 145 12.10 7.71 7.20
CA TYR A 145 13.49 8.14 7.10
C TYR A 145 13.84 9.19 8.16
N MET A 146 15.09 9.21 8.63
CA MET A 146 15.57 10.25 9.53
C MET A 146 15.88 11.55 8.76
N PRO A 147 15.26 12.70 9.09
CA PRO A 147 15.42 13.93 8.31
C PRO A 147 16.87 14.41 8.12
N GLN A 148 17.71 14.24 9.14
CA GLN A 148 19.11 14.68 9.11
C GLN A 148 20.04 13.70 8.40
N ASN A 149 19.61 12.45 8.20
CA ASN A 149 20.32 11.46 7.39
C ASN A 149 19.31 10.44 6.84
N TYR A 150 18.82 10.73 5.63
CA TYR A 150 17.76 9.97 4.99
C TYR A 150 18.18 8.54 4.59
N PHE A 151 19.46 8.18 4.74
CA PHE A 151 19.92 6.80 4.59
C PHE A 151 19.38 5.88 5.69
N ILE A 152 19.06 6.42 6.85
CA ILE A 152 18.54 5.67 8.00
C ILE A 152 17.01 5.69 7.97
N ILE A 153 16.41 4.50 7.97
CA ILE A 153 14.97 4.28 7.99
C ILE A 153 14.63 3.49 9.25
N ALA A 154 13.71 4.03 10.06
CA ALA A 154 13.07 3.29 11.13
C ALA A 154 11.80 2.60 10.62
N THR A 155 11.52 1.39 11.09
CA THR A 155 10.33 0.63 10.74
C THR A 155 9.59 0.11 11.98
N LYS A 156 8.26 0.13 11.90
CA LYS A 156 7.39 -0.67 12.75
C LYS A 156 7.12 -2.02 12.08
N THR A 157 7.17 -3.06 12.90
CA THR A 157 6.90 -4.46 12.58
C THR A 157 5.68 -4.94 13.37
N ILE A 158 5.30 -6.21 13.20
CA ILE A 158 4.35 -6.97 14.03
C ILE A 158 4.90 -7.31 15.42
N SER A 159 6.20 -7.08 15.66
CA SER A 159 6.81 -7.24 16.98
C SER A 159 6.74 -5.95 17.82
N SER A 160 7.13 -6.04 19.08
CA SER A 160 7.23 -4.88 19.96
C SER A 160 8.49 -4.02 19.70
N GLU A 161 9.45 -4.49 18.91
CA GLU A 161 10.65 -3.73 18.58
C GLU A 161 10.38 -2.70 17.45
N VAL A 162 11.21 -1.67 17.39
CA VAL A 162 11.37 -0.80 16.21
C VAL A 162 12.71 -1.14 15.57
N HIS A 163 12.72 -1.36 14.26
CA HIS A 163 13.95 -1.72 13.55
C HIS A 163 14.51 -0.52 12.80
N LEU A 164 15.83 -0.36 12.80
CA LEU A 164 16.53 0.66 12.03
C LEU A 164 17.38 -0.02 10.97
N PHE A 165 17.31 0.53 9.77
CA PHE A 165 18.10 0.11 8.61
C PHE A 165 18.82 1.33 8.04
N ASP A 166 20.14 1.29 7.94
CA ASP A 166 20.87 2.16 7.00
C ASP A 166 20.90 1.41 5.67
N TYR A 167 20.04 1.79 4.73
CA TYR A 167 19.82 0.97 3.53
C TYR A 167 21.09 0.78 2.66
N ARG A 168 22.13 1.59 2.87
CA ARG A 168 23.44 1.45 2.18
C ARG A 168 24.26 0.26 2.70
N ASN A 169 24.00 -0.19 3.92
CA ASN A 169 24.65 -1.34 4.53
C ASN A 169 24.04 -2.68 4.09
N HIS A 170 22.92 -2.63 3.37
CA HIS A 170 22.17 -3.80 2.92
C HIS A 170 22.35 -4.00 1.40
N PRO A 171 22.34 -5.25 0.91
CA PRO A 171 22.39 -5.51 -0.52
C PRO A 171 21.13 -4.96 -1.23
N TYR A 172 21.24 -4.73 -2.54
CA TYR A 172 20.10 -4.33 -3.38
C TYR A 172 19.05 -5.45 -3.50
N LYS A 173 19.49 -6.71 -3.45
CA LYS A 173 18.62 -7.89 -3.46
C LYS A 173 18.75 -8.62 -2.13
N PRO A 174 17.66 -9.19 -1.59
CA PRO A 174 17.67 -9.83 -0.29
C PRO A 174 18.57 -11.06 -0.30
N HIS A 175 19.13 -11.38 0.87
CA HIS A 175 19.89 -12.62 1.06
C HIS A 175 18.98 -13.85 0.88
N LEU A 176 19.55 -14.93 0.34
CA LEU A 176 18.84 -16.18 0.09
C LEU A 176 18.38 -16.88 1.37
N ASP A 177 19.02 -16.60 2.50
CA ASP A 177 18.67 -17.17 3.80
C ASP A 177 17.40 -16.55 4.41
N GLY A 178 16.87 -15.47 3.81
CA GLY A 178 15.67 -14.79 4.27
C GLY A 178 15.80 -14.21 5.68
N THR A 179 17.02 -14.01 6.19
CA THR A 179 17.21 -13.50 7.55
C THR A 179 17.24 -11.97 7.57
N SER A 180 16.33 -11.37 8.36
CA SER A 180 16.33 -9.94 8.65
C SER A 180 17.48 -9.58 9.59
N SER A 181 18.21 -8.50 9.27
CA SER A 181 19.40 -8.09 10.03
C SER A 181 19.42 -6.58 10.29
N PRO A 182 18.47 -6.03 11.06
CA PRO A 182 18.43 -4.60 11.35
C PRO A 182 19.76 -4.10 11.95
N ASP A 183 20.15 -2.88 11.57
CA ASP A 183 21.37 -2.23 12.07
C ASP A 183 21.23 -1.91 13.57
N LEU A 184 20.02 -1.54 14.01
CA LEU A 184 19.69 -1.32 15.42
C LEU A 184 18.24 -1.75 15.72
N ARG A 185 18.03 -2.38 16.88
CA ARG A 185 16.73 -2.77 17.43
C ARG A 185 16.39 -1.87 18.62
N LEU A 186 15.28 -1.16 18.55
CA LEU A 186 14.83 -0.30 19.64
C LEU A 186 13.75 -1.02 20.46
N ARG A 187 13.97 -1.08 21.77
CA ARG A 187 13.13 -1.79 22.74
C ARG A 187 12.43 -0.81 23.66
N GLY A 188 11.24 -1.17 24.12
CA GLY A 188 10.48 -0.36 25.08
C GLY A 188 8.98 -0.68 25.07
N HIS A 189 8.44 -1.02 23.90
CA HIS A 189 7.06 -1.47 23.79
C HIS A 189 6.88 -2.94 24.16
N SER A 190 5.64 -3.32 24.45
CA SER A 190 5.21 -4.72 24.61
C SER A 190 4.34 -5.24 23.46
N GLU A 191 3.87 -4.36 22.58
CA GLU A 191 3.02 -4.71 21.44
C GLU A 191 3.46 -3.99 20.15
N GLU A 192 2.94 -4.44 19.01
CA GLU A 192 3.11 -3.76 17.72
C GLU A 192 2.41 -2.39 17.66
N GLY A 193 2.61 -1.67 16.58
CA GLY A 193 1.84 -0.44 16.33
C GLY A 193 2.27 0.29 15.07
N PHE A 194 1.62 1.42 14.82
CA PHE A 194 1.84 2.22 13.60
C PHE A 194 2.48 3.58 13.87
N GLY A 195 2.43 4.10 15.09
CA GLY A 195 2.98 5.43 15.40
C GLY A 195 4.50 5.43 15.26
N LEU A 196 5.05 6.32 14.42
CA LEU A 196 6.49 6.44 14.19
C LEU A 196 6.81 7.86 13.68
N SER A 197 7.71 8.58 14.33
CA SER A 197 8.05 9.96 13.96
C SER A 197 9.46 10.34 14.42
N TRP A 198 10.29 10.77 13.48
CA TRP A 198 11.60 11.35 13.76
C TRP A 198 11.49 12.82 14.14
N SER A 199 12.38 13.29 15.01
CA SER A 199 12.51 14.72 15.26
C SER A 199 13.15 15.42 14.06
N ASN A 200 12.53 16.50 13.57
CA ASN A 200 13.14 17.40 12.59
C ASN A 200 14.25 18.27 13.19
N PHE A 201 14.27 18.45 14.52
CA PHE A 201 15.14 19.40 15.21
C PHE A 201 16.34 18.76 15.89
N ARG A 202 16.24 17.48 16.28
CA ARG A 202 17.31 16.75 16.96
C ARG A 202 17.58 15.45 16.22
N GLN A 203 18.77 15.37 15.63
CA GLN A 203 19.23 14.17 14.94
C GLN A 203 19.18 12.96 15.86
N GLY A 204 18.64 11.87 15.34
CA GLY A 204 18.60 10.58 16.03
C GLY A 204 17.51 10.42 17.08
N LEU A 205 16.70 11.46 17.34
CA LEU A 205 15.59 11.37 18.26
C LEU A 205 14.35 10.82 17.54
N LEU A 206 13.82 9.70 18.03
CA LEU A 206 12.68 8.98 17.44
C LEU A 206 11.60 8.73 18.48
N LEU A 207 10.35 8.96 18.10
CA LEU A 207 9.15 8.56 18.85
C LEU A 207 8.44 7.41 18.14
N SER A 208 7.89 6.48 18.92
CA SER A 208 6.87 5.56 18.43
C SER A 208 5.72 5.38 19.41
N GLY A 209 4.54 5.10 18.86
CA GLY A 209 3.35 4.71 19.62
C GLY A 209 2.94 3.28 19.26
N SER A 210 2.41 2.56 20.24
CA SER A 210 2.04 1.14 20.13
C SER A 210 0.63 0.89 20.65
N ARG A 211 0.09 -0.31 20.37
CA ARG A 211 -1.15 -0.83 20.94
C ARG A 211 -1.09 -1.03 22.46
N ASP A 212 0.12 -1.10 23.02
CA ASP A 212 0.36 -1.13 24.46
C ASP A 212 0.01 0.19 25.21
N ALA A 213 -0.60 1.15 24.51
CA ALA A 213 -0.97 2.48 24.97
C ALA A 213 0.20 3.36 25.44
N ASN A 214 1.45 2.97 25.16
CA ASN A 214 2.62 3.77 25.50
C ASN A 214 3.15 4.56 24.28
N ILE A 215 3.86 5.64 24.58
CA ILE A 215 4.75 6.33 23.64
C ILE A 215 6.18 6.14 24.13
N CYS A 216 7.05 5.60 23.28
CA CYS A 216 8.47 5.44 23.60
C CYS A 216 9.33 6.46 22.84
N LEU A 217 10.37 6.94 23.49
CA LEU A 217 11.36 7.89 22.97
C LEU A 217 12.76 7.27 23.01
N TRP A 218 13.48 7.31 21.90
CA TRP A 218 14.88 6.87 21.80
C TRP A 218 15.76 7.98 21.23
N ASP A 219 17.02 7.99 21.65
CA ASP A 219 18.11 8.68 20.97
C ASP A 219 19.07 7.62 20.40
N ILE A 220 19.06 7.45 19.08
CA ILE A 220 19.80 6.39 18.39
C ILE A 220 21.32 6.63 18.38
N ASN A 221 21.78 7.81 18.82
CA ASN A 221 23.20 8.10 19.03
C ASN A 221 23.71 7.57 20.39
N GLY A 222 22.83 6.97 21.20
CA GLY A 222 23.21 6.27 22.43
C GLY A 222 24.15 5.08 22.16
N THR A 223 24.68 4.48 23.22
CA THR A 223 25.58 3.32 23.10
C THR A 223 24.78 2.02 23.06
N PRO A 224 24.66 1.35 21.90
CA PRO A 224 23.88 0.12 21.79
C PRO A 224 24.60 -1.05 22.47
N LYS A 225 23.83 -2.00 23.01
CA LYS A 225 24.32 -3.30 23.48
C LYS A 225 23.74 -4.38 22.60
N ASN A 226 24.59 -5.18 21.94
CA ASN A 226 24.17 -6.24 21.01
C ASN A 226 23.21 -5.74 19.91
N LYS A 227 23.53 -4.60 19.28
CA LYS A 227 22.66 -3.93 18.30
C LYS A 227 21.25 -3.64 18.82
N ALA A 228 21.10 -3.41 20.13
CA ALA A 228 19.84 -3.01 20.72
C ALA A 228 19.99 -1.77 21.62
N LEU A 229 18.93 -0.97 21.70
CA LEU A 229 18.82 0.20 22.56
C LEU A 229 17.45 0.24 23.24
N ASP A 230 17.42 0.41 24.55
CA ASP A 230 16.18 0.57 25.31
C ASP A 230 15.68 2.02 25.24
N ALA A 231 14.36 2.21 25.42
CA ALA A 231 13.74 3.52 25.41
C ALA A 231 14.36 4.42 26.49
N MET A 232 14.74 5.62 26.09
CA MET A 232 15.22 6.67 27.00
C MET A 232 14.07 7.15 27.89
N GLN A 233 12.85 7.21 27.35
CA GLN A 233 11.65 7.58 28.10
C GLN A 233 10.43 6.85 27.54
N ILE A 234 9.52 6.46 28.45
CA ILE A 234 8.23 5.86 28.13
C ILE A 234 7.14 6.73 28.77
N TYR A 235 6.22 7.22 27.96
CA TYR A 235 5.04 7.97 28.37
C TYR A 235 3.82 7.04 28.36
N LYS A 236 2.97 7.18 29.37
CA LYS A 236 1.75 6.39 29.60
C LYS A 236 0.53 7.30 29.54
#